data_AF-A0A1L9U1Z5-F1
#
_entry.id   AF-A0A1L9U1Z5-F1
#
_cell.length_a   1.000
_cell.length_b   1.000
_cell.length_c   1.000
_cell.angle_alpha   90.00
_cell.angle_beta   90.00
_cell.angle_gamma   90.00
#
_symmetry.space_group_name_H-M   'P 1'
#
loop_
_entity.id
_entity.type
_entity.pdbx_description
1 polymer ?
#
loop_
_entity_poly.entity_id
_entity_poly.type
_entity_poly.pdbx_seq_one_letter_code
_entity_poly.pdbx_strand_id
1 'polypeptide(L)'
;MTTLHTLDVTDSANDNEVLKHIYKAETAYSKAEVEGTGDWLIPNPVLARGPFQHITAIVINISGGEGSVSIFRGNDHLQSYQTSPNSKSKVTMVFLNPGCYCWWVKSAQVKVINQPE
;
A
#
# COMPACT_ATOMS: atom_id res chain seq x y z
N MET A 1 -6.18 -18.35 -9.07
CA MET A 1 -6.21 -16.90 -8.85
C MET A 1 -5.51 -16.63 -7.54
N THR A 2 -4.40 -15.91 -7.55
CA THR A 2 -3.65 -15.58 -6.32
C THR A 2 -4.31 -14.37 -5.68
N THR A 3 -5.11 -14.60 -4.65
CA THR A 3 -5.72 -13.50 -3.87
C THR A 3 -4.63 -12.78 -3.10
N LEU A 4 -4.58 -11.46 -3.20
CA LEU A 4 -3.70 -10.65 -2.37
C LEU A 4 -4.18 -10.69 -0.92
N HIS A 5 -3.24 -10.76 0.02
CA HIS A 5 -3.56 -10.62 1.44
C HIS A 5 -3.85 -9.15 1.75
N THR A 6 -4.96 -8.88 2.42
CA THR A 6 -5.42 -7.51 2.70
C THR A 6 -6.02 -7.39 4.09
N LEU A 7 -5.79 -6.26 4.75
CA LEU A 7 -6.43 -5.89 6.01
C LEU A 7 -7.11 -4.53 5.91
N ASP A 8 -8.24 -4.39 6.61
CA ASP A 8 -8.84 -3.08 6.87
C ASP A 8 -8.08 -2.41 8.02
N VAL A 9 -7.55 -1.22 7.76
CA VAL A 9 -6.77 -0.42 8.73
C VAL A 9 -7.33 0.99 8.85
N THR A 10 -8.62 1.17 8.53
CA THR A 10 -9.28 2.48 8.50
C THR A 10 -9.07 3.27 9.80
N ASP A 11 -9.21 2.63 10.95
CA ASP A 11 -9.09 3.28 12.25
C ASP A 11 -7.63 3.54 12.69
N SER A 12 -6.65 2.92 12.03
CA SER A 12 -5.22 3.01 12.37
C SER A 12 -4.40 3.74 11.32
N ALA A 13 -5.01 4.17 10.21
CA ALA A 13 -4.31 4.66 9.02
C ALA A 13 -3.40 5.88 9.27
N ASN A 14 -3.69 6.68 10.29
CA ASN A 14 -2.94 7.88 10.63
C ASN A 14 -1.81 7.63 11.65
N ASP A 15 -1.75 6.46 12.26
CA ASP A 15 -0.70 6.09 13.22
C ASP A 15 0.32 5.15 12.57
N ASN A 16 1.48 5.68 12.23
CA ASN A 16 2.53 4.92 11.57
C ASN A 16 3.13 3.82 12.47
N GLU A 17 3.15 4.01 13.79
CA GLU A 17 3.67 2.98 14.70
C GLU A 17 2.71 1.80 14.81
N VAL A 18 1.40 2.06 14.81
CA VAL A 18 0.38 1.01 14.73
C VAL A 18 0.47 0.28 13.38
N LEU A 19 0.59 0.99 12.26
CA LEU A 19 0.73 0.36 10.95
C LEU A 19 1.99 -0.52 10.85
N LYS A 20 3.12 -0.06 11.41
CA LYS A 20 4.35 -0.88 11.52
C LYS A 20 4.13 -2.12 12.38
N HIS A 21 3.40 -2.01 13.49
CA HIS A 21 3.10 -3.16 14.35
C HIS A 21 2.26 -4.21 13.62
N ILE A 22 1.19 -3.79 12.94
CA ILE A 22 0.35 -4.66 12.11
C ILE A 22 1.21 -5.35 11.04
N TYR A 23 2.02 -4.58 10.31
CA TYR A 23 2.89 -5.14 9.28
C TYR A 23 3.86 -6.19 9.83
N LYS A 24 4.51 -5.94 10.97
CA LYS A 24 5.42 -6.91 11.61
C LYS A 24 4.68 -8.17 12.06
N ALA A 25 3.48 -8.04 12.61
CA ALA A 25 2.66 -9.17 13.02
C ALA A 25 2.28 -10.07 11.84
N GLU A 26 1.89 -9.47 10.71
CA GLU A 26 1.47 -10.21 9.51
C GLU A 26 2.63 -10.82 8.72
N THR A 27 3.82 -10.23 8.77
CA THR A 27 5.00 -10.67 7.99
C THR A 27 6.03 -11.46 8.80
N ALA A 28 5.91 -11.46 10.13
CA ALA A 28 6.92 -11.96 11.07
C ALA A 28 8.30 -11.27 10.96
N TYR A 29 8.37 -10.10 10.33
CA TYR A 29 9.59 -9.30 10.29
C TYR A 29 9.83 -8.57 11.62
N SER A 30 11.10 -8.46 12.03
CA SER A 30 11.47 -7.80 13.28
C SER A 30 11.52 -6.27 13.15
N LYS A 31 11.68 -5.76 11.93
CA LYS A 31 11.77 -4.32 11.61
C LYS A 31 10.72 -3.94 10.57
N ALA A 32 10.27 -2.69 10.65
CA ALA A 32 9.34 -2.11 9.70
C ALA A 32 9.56 -0.60 9.63
N GLU A 33 9.55 -0.07 8.41
CA GLU A 33 9.67 1.35 8.13
C GLU A 33 8.52 1.78 7.23
N VAL A 34 7.89 2.92 7.56
CA VAL A 34 6.90 3.56 6.71
C VAL A 34 7.66 4.60 5.90
N GLU A 35 7.63 4.49 4.58
CA GLU A 35 8.35 5.41 3.70
C GLU A 35 7.77 6.84 3.82
N GLY A 36 8.67 7.83 3.85
CA GLY A 36 8.32 9.26 3.93
C GLY A 36 8.31 9.83 5.35
N THR A 37 7.91 11.10 5.48
CA THR A 37 7.89 11.84 6.76
C THR A 37 6.63 11.61 7.59
N GLY A 38 5.85 10.60 7.24
CA GLY A 38 4.63 10.17 7.92
C GLY A 38 3.32 10.61 7.28
N ASP A 39 3.39 11.45 6.25
CA ASP A 39 2.25 11.84 5.41
C ASP A 39 1.95 10.80 4.32
N TRP A 40 0.77 10.93 3.70
CA TRP A 40 0.42 10.15 2.52
C TRP A 40 1.29 10.54 1.32
N LEU A 41 1.84 9.54 0.64
CA LEU A 41 2.50 9.71 -0.64
C LEU A 41 1.43 9.90 -1.73
N ILE A 42 1.65 10.89 -2.59
CA ILE A 42 0.75 11.24 -3.70
C ILE A 42 1.59 11.23 -5.00
N PRO A 43 1.20 10.48 -6.04
CA PRO A 43 1.95 10.44 -7.29
C PRO A 43 1.79 11.76 -8.08
N ASN A 44 2.74 12.07 -8.96
CA ASN A 44 2.62 13.18 -9.91
C ASN A 44 3.21 12.80 -11.29
N PRO A 45 2.39 12.55 -12.32
CA PRO A 45 0.99 12.08 -12.26
C PRO A 45 0.91 10.57 -12.01
N VAL A 46 2.03 9.87 -12.11
CA VAL A 46 2.17 8.43 -11.96
C VAL A 46 3.41 8.12 -11.13
N LEU A 47 3.33 7.11 -10.29
CA LEU A 47 4.48 6.59 -9.55
C LEU A 47 4.46 5.07 -9.62
N ALA A 48 5.57 4.48 -10.05
CA ALA A 48 5.81 3.05 -10.02
C ALA A 48 6.75 2.70 -8.87
N ARG A 49 6.45 1.65 -8.12
CA ARG A 49 7.26 1.16 -6.99
C ARG A 49 7.41 -0.36 -7.04
N GLY A 50 8.61 -0.84 -6.68
CA GLY A 50 9.03 -2.22 -6.83
C GLY A 50 9.75 -2.48 -8.17
N PRO A 51 10.00 -3.75 -8.55
CA PRO A 51 9.64 -4.96 -7.81
C PRO A 51 10.30 -5.02 -6.44
N PHE A 52 9.53 -5.39 -5.42
CA PHE A 52 10.03 -5.45 -4.04
C PHE A 52 10.78 -6.76 -3.77
N GLN A 53 11.87 -6.68 -3.00
CA GLN A 53 12.66 -7.86 -2.62
C GLN A 53 12.09 -8.60 -1.41
N HIS A 54 11.45 -7.86 -0.50
CA HIS A 54 10.77 -8.39 0.69
C HIS A 54 9.26 -8.23 0.55
N ILE A 55 8.48 -8.86 1.45
CA ILE A 55 7.06 -8.53 1.54
C ILE A 55 6.95 -7.02 1.80
N THR A 56 6.08 -6.32 1.08
CA THR A 56 5.88 -4.88 1.23
C THR A 56 4.40 -4.62 1.38
N ALA A 57 3.99 -3.81 2.36
CA ALA A 57 2.61 -3.39 2.48
C ALA A 57 2.37 -2.04 1.79
N ILE A 58 1.33 -1.99 0.97
CA ILE A 58 0.82 -0.77 0.37
C ILE A 58 -0.49 -0.43 1.08
N VAL A 59 -0.49 0.63 1.87
CA VAL A 59 -1.67 1.15 2.57
C VAL A 59 -2.35 2.16 1.66
N ILE A 60 -3.56 1.88 1.22
CA ILE A 60 -4.30 2.66 0.22
C ILE A 60 -5.46 3.36 0.91
N ASN A 61 -5.51 4.69 0.85
CA ASN A 61 -6.68 5.46 1.29
C ASN A 61 -7.69 5.53 0.13
N ILE A 62 -8.72 4.67 0.17
CA ILE A 62 -9.75 4.57 -0.86
C ILE A 62 -10.55 5.87 -0.99
N SER A 63 -10.64 6.65 0.09
CA SER A 63 -11.32 7.95 0.17
C SER A 63 -10.39 9.16 0.00
N GLY A 64 -9.09 8.97 -0.21
CA GLY A 64 -8.10 10.06 -0.08
C GLY A 64 -8.00 11.03 -1.26
N GLY A 65 -8.26 10.55 -2.47
CA GLY A 65 -8.10 11.31 -3.72
C GLY A 65 -8.64 10.55 -4.91
N GLU A 66 -8.80 11.21 -6.06
CA GLU A 66 -9.31 10.57 -7.27
C GLU A 66 -8.15 9.94 -8.06
N GLY A 67 -8.14 8.61 -8.15
CA GLY A 67 -7.03 7.90 -8.76
C GLY A 67 -7.18 6.39 -8.73
N SER A 68 -6.08 5.69 -8.97
CA SER A 68 -6.04 4.24 -8.80
C SER A 68 -4.66 3.73 -8.41
N VAL A 69 -4.66 2.58 -7.74
CA VAL A 69 -3.46 1.82 -7.39
C VAL A 69 -3.61 0.44 -8.01
N SER A 70 -2.69 0.07 -8.90
CA SER A 70 -2.69 -1.23 -9.60
C SER A 70 -1.47 -2.04 -9.21
N ILE A 71 -1.67 -3.34 -8.99
CA ILE A 71 -0.66 -4.26 -8.48
C ILE A 71 -0.41 -5.34 -9.52
N PHE A 72 0.86 -5.65 -9.72
CA PHE A 72 1.32 -6.56 -10.75
C PHE A 72 2.41 -7.49 -10.22
N ARG A 73 2.59 -8.63 -10.90
CA ARG A 73 3.74 -9.52 -10.74
C ARG A 73 4.19 -10.02 -12.11
N GLY A 74 5.39 -9.63 -12.53
CA GLY A 74 5.80 -9.83 -13.93
C GLY A 74 4.82 -9.13 -14.88
N ASN A 75 4.21 -9.91 -15.78
CA ASN A 75 3.20 -9.41 -16.71
C ASN A 75 1.75 -9.60 -16.22
N ASP A 76 1.56 -10.22 -15.05
CA ASP A 76 0.23 -10.50 -14.51
C ASP A 76 -0.30 -9.31 -13.72
N HIS A 77 -1.48 -8.83 -14.10
CA HIS A 77 -2.27 -7.91 -13.28
C HIS A 77 -2.96 -8.68 -12.16
N LEU A 78 -2.71 -8.29 -10.91
CA LEU A 78 -3.26 -8.98 -9.75
C LEU A 78 -4.54 -8.32 -9.24
N GLN A 79 -4.53 -6.98 -9.10
CA GLN A 79 -5.65 -6.23 -8.54
C GLN A 79 -5.49 -4.73 -8.83
N SER A 80 -6.61 -4.01 -8.94
CA SER A 80 -6.63 -2.54 -8.91
C SER A 80 -7.61 -2.03 -7.86
N TYR A 81 -7.23 -0.93 -7.21
CA TYR A 81 -8.05 -0.20 -6.26
C TYR A 81 -8.33 1.18 -6.84
N GLN A 82 -9.61 1.51 -7.01
CA GLN A 82 -10.02 2.87 -7.36
C GLN A 82 -10.11 3.69 -6.09
N THR A 83 -9.58 4.90 -6.10
CA THR A 83 -9.68 5.86 -5.00
C THR A 83 -10.57 7.02 -5.45
N SER A 84 -11.43 7.51 -4.57
CA SER A 84 -12.27 8.68 -4.82
C SER A 84 -12.64 9.37 -3.50
N PRO A 85 -12.60 10.71 -3.42
CA PRO A 85 -13.05 11.45 -2.24
C PRO A 85 -14.52 11.21 -1.87
N ASN A 86 -15.34 10.75 -2.83
CA ASN A 86 -16.76 10.48 -2.64
C ASN A 86 -17.03 9.04 -2.15
N SER A 87 -15.99 8.20 -2.05
CA SER A 87 -16.10 6.85 -1.52
C SER A 87 -16.30 6.88 0.01
N LYS A 88 -16.94 5.83 0.54
CA LYS A 88 -16.97 5.60 1.99
C LYS A 88 -15.53 5.57 2.52
N SER A 89 -15.29 6.23 3.67
CA SER A 89 -14.00 6.18 4.36
C SER A 89 -13.56 4.73 4.55
N LYS A 90 -12.46 4.38 3.89
CA LYS A 90 -11.88 3.04 3.92
C LYS A 90 -10.39 3.14 3.61
N VAL A 91 -9.59 2.48 4.45
CA VAL A 91 -8.16 2.33 4.21
C VAL A 91 -7.82 0.85 4.23
N THR A 92 -7.16 0.39 3.17
CA THR A 92 -6.80 -1.03 3.00
C THR A 92 -5.30 -1.19 2.94
N MET A 93 -4.75 -2.03 3.81
CA MET A 93 -3.36 -2.46 3.75
C MET A 93 -3.27 -3.71 2.88
N VAL A 94 -2.48 -3.65 1.81
CA VAL A 94 -2.32 -4.75 0.85
C VAL A 94 -0.89 -5.28 0.92
N PHE A 95 -0.73 -6.56 1.21
CA PHE A 95 0.59 -7.19 1.35
C PHE A 95 1.04 -7.76 0.01
N LEU A 96 2.14 -7.21 -0.50
CA LEU A 96 2.76 -7.59 -1.76
C LEU A 96 3.91 -8.56 -1.50
N ASN A 97 3.80 -9.76 -2.06
CA ASN A 97 4.88 -10.75 -2.01
C ASN A 97 6.10 -10.29 -2.82
N PRO A 98 7.31 -10.79 -2.52
CA PRO A 98 8.51 -10.53 -3.32
C PRO A 98 8.29 -10.71 -4.82
N GLY A 99 8.82 -9.77 -5.59
CA GLY A 99 8.67 -9.66 -7.05
C GLY A 99 7.39 -8.97 -7.53
N CYS A 100 6.47 -8.59 -6.62
CA CYS A 100 5.35 -7.72 -6.97
C CYS A 100 5.80 -6.27 -7.09
N TYR A 101 5.11 -5.50 -7.92
CA TYR A 101 5.26 -4.04 -8.05
C TYR A 101 3.88 -3.39 -8.17
N CYS A 102 3.83 -2.08 -7.99
CA CYS A 102 2.58 -1.34 -8.04
C CYS A 102 2.74 0.01 -8.75
N TRP A 103 1.70 0.42 -9.46
CA TRP A 103 1.60 1.70 -10.15
C TRP A 103 0.43 2.49 -9.58
N TRP A 104 0.69 3.73 -9.21
CA TRP A 104 -0.30 4.63 -8.64
C TRP A 104 -0.44 5.82 -9.56
N VAL A 105 -1.66 6.28 -9.78
CA VAL A 105 -1.94 7.38 -10.72
C VAL A 105 -2.80 8.47 -10.08
N LYS A 106 -2.72 9.68 -10.65
CA LYS A 106 -3.45 10.88 -10.27
C LYS A 106 -3.19 11.28 -8.81
N SER A 107 -4.23 11.40 -7.97
CA SER A 107 -4.12 11.82 -6.58
C SER A 107 -4.37 10.68 -5.58
N ALA A 108 -4.15 9.43 -6.00
CA ALA A 108 -4.22 8.29 -5.10
C ALA A 108 -3.26 8.47 -3.91
N GLN A 109 -3.78 8.34 -2.69
CA GLN A 109 -3.01 8.50 -1.46
C GLN A 109 -2.60 7.14 -0.92
N VAL A 110 -1.29 6.95 -0.76
CA VAL A 110 -0.71 5.67 -0.35
C VAL A 110 0.36 5.86 0.72
N LYS A 111 0.50 4.92 1.65
CA LYS A 111 1.72 4.72 2.44
C LYS A 111 2.36 3.40 2.04
N VAL A 112 3.68 3.35 2.06
CA VAL A 112 4.45 2.13 1.78
C VAL A 112 5.15 1.72 3.06
N ILE A 113 5.05 0.45 3.41
CA ILE A 113 5.70 -0.13 4.58
C ILE A 113 6.52 -1.32 4.13
N ASN A 114 7.81 -1.30 4.44
CA ASN A 114 8.73 -2.38 4.09
C ASN A 114 9.63 -2.72 5.27
N GLN A 115 10.36 -3.81 5.12
CA GLN A 115 11.49 -4.08 5.99
C GLN A 115 12.69 -3.24 5.51
N PRO A 116 13.35 -2.47 6.38
CA PRO A 116 14.59 -1.80 6.03
C PRO A 116 15.69 -2.83 5.75
N GLU A 117 16.49 -2.57 4.71
CA GLU A 117 17.69 -3.37 4.38
C GLU A 117 18.73 -3.37 5.51
#